data_AF-A0A521PQA3-F1
#
_entry.id   AF-A0A521PQA3-F1
#
_cell.length_a   1.000
_cell.length_b   1.000
_cell.length_c   1.000
_cell.angle_alpha   90.00
_cell.angle_beta   90.00
_cell.angle_gamma   90.00
#
_symmetry.space_group_name_H-M   'P 1'
#
loop_
_entity.id
_entity.type
_entity.pdbx_description
1 polymer ?
#
loop_
_entity_poly.entity_id
_entity_poly.type
_entity_poly.pdbx_seq_one_letter_code
_entity_poly.pdbx_strand_id
1 'polypeptide(L)'
;VPDEQLSLAIGRRGQNVRLASQLTGWQIDIITESQDSERRQREFAERTTLFQEALDVDEVIAQLLVTEGFATVEDLAFVEPYEISDIEGFDEETAEELQARARDFLDRQAAILDAKRVELGVEDAVMAVPGVTGAIAVALGEGGVKTVEDLADLATDEIRGGYEVKNGERVKVPGVLESFNLAQEEAEMLILQARVAAGWIDASELPQPPEPEYEEELAEGEYDADAVFAAAPEGDEAEAVEGDDAEVPAGDPEQTPDA
;
A
#
# COMPACT_ATOMS: atom_id res chain seq x y z
N VAL A 1 20.44 4.16 -15.82
CA VAL A 1 21.76 3.92 -16.43
C VAL A 1 22.44 5.24 -16.76
N PRO A 2 23.77 5.33 -16.83
CA PRO A 2 24.43 6.55 -17.30
C PRO A 2 23.94 6.92 -18.70
N ASP A 3 23.76 8.21 -18.97
CA ASP A 3 23.17 8.72 -20.21
C ASP A 3 23.93 8.21 -21.45
N GLU A 4 25.26 8.12 -21.37
CA GLU A 4 26.14 7.61 -22.43
C GLU A 4 25.93 6.11 -22.74
N GLN A 5 25.44 5.35 -21.76
CA GLN A 5 25.27 3.90 -21.85
C GLN A 5 23.83 3.49 -22.22
N LEU A 6 22.89 4.44 -22.32
CA LEU A 6 21.50 4.16 -22.67
C LEU A 6 21.39 3.36 -23.98
N SER A 7 22.13 3.76 -25.00
CA SER A 7 22.14 3.10 -26.32
C SER A 7 22.65 1.65 -26.24
N LEU A 8 23.67 1.40 -25.41
CA LEU A 8 24.23 0.07 -25.18
C LEU A 8 23.24 -0.82 -24.40
N ALA A 9 22.60 -0.25 -23.37
CA ALA A 9 21.65 -0.94 -22.52
C ALA A 9 20.39 -1.37 -23.29
N ILE A 10 19.84 -0.50 -24.15
CA ILE A 10 18.71 -0.83 -25.04
C ILE A 10 19.14 -1.85 -26.12
N GLY A 11 20.34 -1.67 -26.68
CA GLY A 11 20.85 -2.47 -27.79
C GLY A 11 20.19 -2.13 -29.13
N ARG A 12 20.72 -2.70 -30.23
CA ARG A 12 20.21 -2.41 -31.59
C ARG A 12 18.74 -2.84 -31.71
N ARG A 13 17.83 -1.89 -31.98
CA ARG A 13 16.36 -2.11 -32.05
C ARG A 13 15.76 -2.72 -30.77
N GLY A 14 16.31 -2.39 -29.60
CA GLY A 14 15.81 -2.91 -28.32
C GLY A 14 16.10 -4.40 -28.12
N GLN A 15 17.11 -4.94 -28.81
CA GLN A 15 17.40 -6.38 -28.72
C GLN A 15 17.83 -6.80 -27.31
N ASN A 16 18.64 -6.00 -26.63
CA ASN A 16 19.14 -6.34 -25.30
C ASN A 16 18.00 -6.31 -24.27
N VAL A 17 17.20 -5.24 -24.28
CA VAL A 17 16.03 -5.15 -23.38
C VAL A 17 15.03 -6.27 -23.65
N ARG A 18 14.74 -6.62 -24.91
CA ARG A 18 13.81 -7.72 -25.25
C ARG A 18 14.31 -9.08 -24.77
N LEU A 19 15.60 -9.37 -24.97
CA LEU A 19 16.20 -10.63 -24.52
C LEU A 19 16.25 -10.70 -23.00
N ALA A 20 16.57 -9.60 -22.31
CA ALA A 20 16.57 -9.53 -20.86
C ALA A 20 15.16 -9.71 -20.30
N SER A 21 14.14 -9.08 -20.88
CA SER A 21 12.74 -9.29 -20.48
C SER A 21 12.29 -10.74 -20.71
N GLN A 22 12.72 -11.37 -21.82
CA GLN A 22 12.43 -12.79 -22.07
C GLN A 22 13.14 -13.74 -21.11
N LEU A 23 14.38 -13.41 -20.71
CA LEU A 23 15.17 -14.23 -19.79
C LEU A 23 14.65 -14.12 -18.35
N THR A 24 14.27 -12.91 -17.94
CA THR A 24 13.81 -12.62 -16.57
C THR A 24 12.32 -12.91 -16.40
N GLY A 25 11.53 -12.83 -17.47
CA GLY A 25 10.08 -12.85 -17.41
C GLY A 25 9.46 -11.52 -16.97
N TRP A 26 10.25 -10.46 -16.76
CA TRP A 26 9.79 -9.16 -16.30
C TRP A 26 9.81 -8.14 -17.45
N GLN A 27 8.88 -7.18 -17.43
CA GLN A 27 8.93 -6.06 -18.37
C GLN A 27 9.96 -5.03 -17.88
N ILE A 28 11.11 -4.96 -18.55
CA ILE A 28 12.20 -4.05 -18.20
C ILE A 28 12.06 -2.74 -18.98
N ASP A 29 11.98 -1.62 -18.26
CA ASP A 29 12.14 -0.27 -18.81
C ASP A 29 13.52 0.30 -18.44
N ILE A 30 14.18 0.96 -19.39
CA ILE A 30 15.54 1.49 -19.22
C ILE A 30 15.51 2.99 -19.34
N ILE A 31 15.75 3.65 -18.21
CA ILE A 31 15.79 5.10 -18.07
C ILE A 31 17.20 5.58 -17.72
N THR A 32 17.53 6.82 -18.10
CA THR A 32 18.79 7.44 -17.71
C THR A 32 18.78 7.90 -16.25
N GLU A 33 19.95 8.14 -15.67
CA GLU A 33 20.06 8.74 -14.32
C GLU A 33 19.48 10.15 -14.28
N SER A 34 19.66 10.93 -15.35
CA SER A 34 19.05 12.26 -15.49
C SER A 34 17.51 12.17 -15.50
N GLN A 35 16.93 11.29 -16.32
CA GLN A 35 15.49 11.05 -16.38
C GLN A 35 14.92 10.52 -15.07
N ASP A 36 15.66 9.65 -14.39
CA ASP A 36 15.27 9.13 -13.09
C ASP A 36 15.23 10.21 -12.02
N SER A 37 16.25 11.08 -11.99
CA SER A 37 16.30 12.23 -11.08
C SER A 37 15.15 13.21 -11.33
N GLU A 38 14.87 13.53 -12.60
CA GLU A 38 13.73 14.39 -12.98
C GLU A 38 12.39 13.78 -12.57
N ARG A 39 12.22 12.47 -12.78
CA ARG A 39 11.00 11.75 -12.37
C ARG A 39 10.81 11.83 -10.86
N ARG A 40 11.86 11.51 -10.08
CA ARG A 40 11.81 11.57 -8.61
C ARG A 40 11.51 12.98 -8.10
N GLN A 41 12.12 14.01 -8.68
CA GLN A 41 11.82 15.40 -8.30
C GLN A 41 10.37 15.78 -8.59
N ARG A 42 9.82 15.33 -9.73
CA ARG A 42 8.42 15.56 -10.07
C ARG A 42 7.49 14.85 -9.09
N GLU A 43 7.70 13.55 -8.86
CA GLU A 43 6.92 12.75 -7.91
C GLU A 43 6.99 13.34 -6.49
N PHE A 44 8.16 13.81 -6.06
CA PHE A 44 8.34 14.46 -4.77
C PHE A 44 7.51 15.75 -4.66
N ALA A 45 7.55 16.60 -5.69
CA ALA A 45 6.77 17.85 -5.73
C ALA A 45 5.25 17.60 -5.80
N GLU A 46 4.82 16.61 -6.60
CA GLU A 46 3.42 16.21 -6.72
C GLU A 46 2.88 15.68 -5.39
N ARG A 47 3.63 14.80 -4.71
CA ARG A 47 3.25 14.29 -3.37
C ARG A 47 3.26 15.37 -2.30
N THR A 48 4.25 16.26 -2.33
CA THR A 48 4.30 17.40 -1.40
C THR A 48 3.03 18.26 -1.56
N THR A 49 2.67 18.58 -2.80
CA THR A 49 1.46 19.36 -3.10
C THR A 49 0.20 18.62 -2.65
N LEU A 50 0.12 17.30 -2.89
CA LEU A 50 -0.99 16.46 -2.45
C LEU A 50 -1.18 16.55 -0.92
N PHE A 51 -0.10 16.41 -0.14
CA PHE A 51 -0.19 16.48 1.32
C PHE A 51 -0.54 17.87 1.83
N GLN A 52 -0.01 18.93 1.21
CA GLN A 52 -0.40 20.31 1.55
C GLN A 52 -1.90 20.52 1.36
N GLU A 53 -2.45 20.10 0.21
CA GLU A 53 -3.86 20.29 -0.11
C GLU A 53 -4.78 19.38 0.73
N ALA A 54 -4.39 18.13 0.94
CA ALA A 54 -5.20 17.14 1.64
C ALA A 54 -5.26 17.41 3.15
N LEU A 55 -4.12 17.76 3.76
CA LEU A 55 -3.97 17.88 5.21
C LEU A 55 -3.98 19.33 5.71
N ASP A 56 -4.01 20.32 4.80
CA ASP A 56 -3.93 21.74 5.12
C ASP A 56 -2.70 22.05 6.00
N VAL A 57 -1.54 21.58 5.54
CA VAL A 57 -0.24 21.74 6.21
C VAL A 57 0.68 22.62 5.36
N ASP A 58 1.72 23.15 5.99
CA ASP A 58 2.74 23.92 5.29
C ASP A 58 3.68 23.01 4.48
N GLU A 59 4.50 23.64 3.63
CA GLU A 59 5.41 22.93 2.74
C GLU A 59 6.45 22.10 3.49
N VAL A 60 6.93 22.57 4.65
CA VAL A 60 7.97 21.88 5.39
C VAL A 60 7.43 20.57 5.97
N ILE A 61 6.25 20.59 6.59
CA ILE A 61 5.59 19.38 7.10
C ILE A 61 5.30 18.40 5.97
N ALA A 62 4.77 18.88 4.83
CA ALA A 62 4.50 18.01 3.68
C ALA A 62 5.77 17.37 3.11
N GLN A 63 6.87 18.13 2.99
CA GLN A 63 8.15 17.59 2.53
C GLN A 63 8.70 16.52 3.47
N LEU A 64 8.59 16.73 4.79
CA LEU A 64 9.02 15.75 5.79
C LEU A 64 8.27 14.41 5.65
N LEU A 65 6.94 14.46 5.48
CA LEU A 65 6.14 13.27 5.23
C LEU A 65 6.60 12.52 3.97
N VAL A 66 6.90 13.23 2.88
CA VAL A 66 7.38 12.60 1.65
C VAL A 66 8.78 12.01 1.82
N THR A 67 9.68 12.66 2.58
CA THR A 67 11.03 12.15 2.83
C THR A 67 11.05 10.88 3.68
N GLU A 68 10.11 10.76 4.62
CA GLU A 68 9.92 9.56 5.45
C GLU A 68 9.30 8.40 4.66
N GLY A 69 8.73 8.69 3.49
CA GLY A 69 8.30 7.67 2.52
C GLY A 69 6.79 7.53 2.39
N PHE A 70 6.00 8.37 3.04
CA PHE A 70 4.55 8.40 2.83
C PHE A 70 4.24 8.76 1.37
N ALA A 71 3.50 7.89 0.69
CA ALA A 71 3.21 8.05 -0.73
C ALA A 71 1.77 8.52 -0.97
N THR A 72 0.84 8.14 -0.10
CA THR A 72 -0.59 8.44 -0.22
C THR A 72 -1.17 8.97 1.09
N VAL A 73 -2.36 9.57 1.04
CA VAL A 73 -3.06 10.06 2.24
C VAL A 73 -3.61 8.89 3.05
N GLU A 74 -3.95 7.80 2.38
CA GLU A 74 -4.36 6.53 2.98
C GLU A 74 -3.26 5.94 3.85
N ASP A 75 -2.00 5.95 3.39
CA ASP A 75 -0.86 5.48 4.19
C ASP A 75 -0.83 6.23 5.52
N LEU A 76 -0.98 7.56 5.49
CA LEU A 76 -0.96 8.39 6.69
C LEU A 76 -2.19 8.18 7.60
N ALA A 77 -3.36 7.92 7.03
CA ALA A 77 -4.60 7.77 7.79
C ALA A 77 -4.63 6.48 8.64
N PHE A 78 -3.94 5.43 8.19
CA PHE A 78 -4.04 4.08 8.75
C PHE A 78 -2.73 3.51 9.33
N VAL A 79 -1.62 4.22 9.19
CA VAL A 79 -0.36 3.88 9.86
C VAL A 79 -0.47 3.97 11.38
N GLU A 80 0.42 3.31 12.11
CA GLU A 80 0.56 3.49 13.54
C GLU A 80 1.01 4.92 13.88
N PRO A 81 0.42 5.57 14.92
CA PRO A 81 0.75 6.95 15.28
C PRO A 81 2.25 7.17 15.57
N TYR A 82 2.95 6.16 16.08
CA TYR A 82 4.36 6.29 16.42
C TYR A 82 5.25 6.49 15.17
N GLU A 83 4.88 5.95 14.01
CA GLU A 83 5.66 6.14 12.77
C GLU A 83 5.64 7.60 12.29
N ILE A 84 4.59 8.35 12.68
CA ILE A 84 4.49 9.78 12.38
C ILE A 84 5.17 10.60 13.48
N SER A 85 5.06 10.21 14.75
CA SER A 85 5.70 10.94 15.85
C SER A 85 7.23 10.74 15.91
N ASP A 86 7.75 9.67 15.33
CA ASP A 86 9.19 9.41 15.24
C ASP A 86 9.90 10.34 14.24
N ILE A 87 9.13 11.03 13.38
CA ILE A 87 9.65 12.01 12.43
C ILE A 87 10.25 13.20 13.19
N GLU A 88 11.45 13.64 12.77
CA GLU A 88 12.13 14.74 13.42
C GLU A 88 11.28 16.02 13.41
N GLY A 89 10.91 16.49 14.61
CA GLY A 89 10.13 17.71 14.80
C GLY A 89 8.63 17.48 14.99
N PHE A 90 8.16 16.24 14.95
CA PHE A 90 6.77 15.89 15.24
C PHE A 90 6.65 15.34 16.66
N ASP A 91 5.46 15.46 17.23
CA ASP A 91 5.09 14.84 18.51
C ASP A 91 3.82 14.00 18.33
N GLU A 92 3.44 13.29 19.39
CA GLU A 92 2.25 12.42 19.40
C GLU A 92 0.96 13.21 19.11
N GLU A 93 0.85 14.46 19.59
CA GLU A 93 -0.30 15.33 19.34
C GLU A 93 -0.38 15.71 17.85
N THR A 94 0.74 16.11 17.25
CA THR A 94 0.84 16.43 15.82
C THR A 94 0.52 15.21 14.96
N ALA A 95 1.01 14.03 15.35
CA ALA A 95 0.73 12.78 14.67
C ALA A 95 -0.78 12.47 14.67
N GLU A 96 -1.44 12.51 15.83
CA GLU A 96 -2.88 12.31 15.95
C GLU A 96 -3.68 13.31 15.12
N GLU A 97 -3.27 14.59 15.12
CA GLU A 97 -3.92 15.64 14.33
C GLU A 97 -3.78 15.38 12.83
N LEU A 98 -2.59 15.07 12.35
CA LEU A 98 -2.35 14.76 10.93
C LEU A 98 -3.16 13.56 10.47
N GLN A 99 -3.24 12.50 11.30
CA GLN A 99 -4.08 11.34 11.00
C GLN A 99 -5.56 11.69 10.95
N ALA A 100 -6.05 12.51 11.89
CA ALA A 100 -7.44 12.94 11.90
C ALA A 100 -7.77 13.71 10.61
N ARG A 101 -6.91 14.65 10.21
CA ARG A 101 -7.07 15.42 8.96
C ARG A 101 -7.02 14.53 7.71
N ALA A 102 -6.13 13.53 7.70
CA ALA A 102 -6.06 12.55 6.63
C ALA A 102 -7.38 11.78 6.49
N ARG A 103 -7.92 11.25 7.60
CA ARG A 103 -9.22 10.55 7.63
C ARG A 103 -10.36 11.45 7.18
N ASP A 104 -10.42 12.67 7.67
CA ASP A 104 -11.43 13.67 7.26
C ASP A 104 -11.36 13.99 5.77
N PHE A 105 -10.16 14.00 5.18
CA PHE A 105 -9.99 14.16 3.73
C PHE A 105 -10.53 12.95 2.95
N LEU A 106 -10.21 11.73 3.40
CA LEU A 106 -10.71 10.50 2.78
C LEU A 106 -12.23 10.39 2.86
N ASP A 107 -12.82 10.72 4.01
CA ASP A 107 -14.27 10.72 4.21
C ASP A 107 -14.96 11.74 3.29
N ARG A 108 -14.38 12.94 3.14
CA ARG A 108 -14.88 13.93 2.18
C ARG A 108 -14.80 13.44 0.75
N GLN A 109 -13.68 12.83 0.34
CA GLN A 109 -13.55 12.25 -1.00
C GLN A 109 -14.55 11.12 -1.23
N ALA A 110 -14.72 10.22 -0.25
CA ALA A 110 -15.69 9.13 -0.31
C ALA A 110 -17.11 9.67 -0.46
N ALA A 111 -17.50 10.69 0.30
CA ALA A 111 -18.80 11.34 0.18
C ALA A 111 -19.02 12.01 -1.19
N ILE A 112 -17.98 12.62 -1.77
CA ILE A 112 -18.04 13.20 -3.12
C ILE A 112 -18.26 12.11 -4.17
N LEU A 113 -17.53 11.00 -4.08
CA LEU A 113 -17.67 9.87 -5.00
C LEU A 113 -19.04 9.22 -4.86
N ASP A 114 -19.53 9.02 -3.63
CA ASP A 114 -20.86 8.48 -3.37
C ASP A 114 -21.96 9.39 -3.93
N ALA A 115 -21.85 10.71 -3.73
CA ALA A 115 -22.80 11.66 -4.32
C ALA A 115 -22.84 11.58 -5.85
N LYS A 116 -21.68 11.45 -6.51
CA LYS A 116 -21.60 11.25 -7.97
C LYS A 116 -22.21 9.92 -8.40
N ARG A 117 -21.93 8.84 -7.66
CA ARG A 117 -22.50 7.51 -7.90
C ARG A 117 -24.04 7.58 -7.86
N VAL A 118 -24.59 8.22 -6.84
CA VAL A 118 -26.04 8.43 -6.69
C VAL A 118 -26.60 9.28 -7.83
N GLU A 119 -25.91 10.35 -8.25
CA GLU A 119 -26.30 11.18 -9.39
C GLU A 119 -26.37 10.38 -10.71
N LEU A 120 -25.42 9.46 -10.92
CA LEU A 120 -25.39 8.56 -12.08
C LEU A 120 -26.47 7.46 -12.00
N GLY A 121 -27.05 7.26 -10.82
CA GLY A 121 -28.11 6.30 -10.55
C GLY A 121 -27.62 4.87 -10.36
N VAL A 122 -26.38 4.70 -9.91
CA VAL A 122 -25.83 3.39 -9.55
C VAL A 122 -26.37 2.98 -8.19
N GLU A 123 -26.85 1.75 -8.07
CA GLU A 123 -27.49 1.23 -6.85
C GLU A 123 -26.49 0.91 -5.74
N ASP A 124 -26.96 0.96 -4.49
CA ASP A 124 -26.13 0.65 -3.31
C ASP A 124 -25.63 -0.80 -3.31
N ALA A 125 -26.36 -1.71 -3.94
CA ALA A 125 -25.98 -3.11 -4.06
C ALA A 125 -24.67 -3.29 -4.86
N VAL A 126 -24.36 -2.39 -5.80
CA VAL A 126 -23.10 -2.43 -6.57
C VAL A 126 -21.90 -2.17 -5.65
N MET A 127 -22.05 -1.33 -4.63
CA MET A 127 -21.00 -1.07 -3.64
C MET A 127 -20.72 -2.26 -2.71
N ALA A 128 -21.65 -3.21 -2.60
CA ALA A 128 -21.46 -4.41 -1.79
C ALA A 128 -20.63 -5.49 -2.52
N VAL A 129 -20.38 -5.34 -3.82
CA VAL A 129 -19.58 -6.28 -4.60
C VAL A 129 -18.10 -6.13 -4.23
N PRO A 130 -17.42 -7.20 -3.77
CA PRO A 130 -15.99 -7.14 -3.47
C PRO A 130 -15.17 -6.65 -4.68
N GLY A 131 -14.29 -5.67 -4.43
CA GLY A 131 -13.47 -5.04 -5.48
C GLY A 131 -14.10 -3.77 -6.08
N VAL A 132 -15.36 -3.45 -5.79
CA VAL A 132 -15.96 -2.16 -6.18
C VAL A 132 -15.60 -1.10 -5.15
N THR A 133 -14.78 -0.13 -5.55
CA THR A 133 -14.52 1.10 -4.80
C THR A 133 -15.47 2.21 -5.23
N GLY A 134 -15.58 3.30 -4.46
CA GLY A 134 -16.40 4.45 -4.84
C GLY A 134 -15.99 5.04 -6.21
N ALA A 135 -14.69 5.05 -6.53
CA ALA A 135 -14.19 5.50 -7.82
C ALA A 135 -14.62 4.54 -8.96
N ILE A 136 -14.54 3.23 -8.73
CA ILE A 136 -15.01 2.22 -9.68
C ILE A 136 -16.51 2.34 -9.90
N ALA A 137 -17.31 2.51 -8.84
CA ALA A 137 -18.76 2.66 -8.95
C ALA A 137 -19.16 3.90 -9.77
N VAL A 138 -18.46 5.03 -9.62
CA VAL A 138 -18.68 6.21 -10.46
C VAL A 138 -18.36 5.91 -11.93
N ALA A 139 -17.22 5.27 -12.22
CA ALA A 139 -16.83 4.93 -13.59
C ALA A 139 -17.81 3.92 -14.24
N LEU A 140 -18.29 2.93 -13.47
CA LEU A 140 -19.37 2.03 -13.89
C LEU A 140 -20.65 2.82 -14.25
N GLY A 141 -21.05 3.76 -13.41
CA GLY A 141 -22.19 4.64 -13.65
C GLY A 141 -22.05 5.49 -14.92
N GLU A 142 -20.87 6.03 -15.18
CA GLU A 142 -20.56 6.78 -16.41
C GLU A 142 -20.64 5.87 -17.65
N GLY A 143 -20.26 4.59 -17.51
CA GLY A 143 -20.43 3.55 -18.52
C GLY A 143 -21.86 3.01 -18.67
N GLY A 144 -22.80 3.48 -17.85
CA GLY A 144 -24.20 3.06 -17.88
C GLY A 144 -24.52 1.77 -17.10
N VAL A 145 -23.55 1.26 -16.33
CA VAL A 145 -23.71 0.08 -15.46
C VAL A 145 -24.22 0.55 -14.11
N LYS A 146 -25.47 0.21 -13.76
CA LYS A 146 -26.15 0.79 -12.60
C LYS A 146 -26.52 -0.23 -11.53
N THR A 147 -26.72 -1.47 -11.93
CA THR A 147 -27.15 -2.56 -11.05
C THR A 147 -26.07 -3.63 -10.94
N VAL A 148 -26.21 -4.54 -9.97
CA VAL A 148 -25.31 -5.69 -9.83
C VAL A 148 -25.44 -6.62 -11.03
N GLU A 149 -26.66 -6.74 -11.57
CA GLU A 149 -26.97 -7.49 -12.78
C GLU A 149 -26.27 -6.92 -14.01
N ASP A 150 -26.27 -5.59 -14.18
CA ASP A 150 -25.55 -4.94 -15.29
C ASP A 150 -24.05 -5.25 -15.20
N LEU A 151 -23.48 -5.22 -13.99
CA LEU A 151 -22.07 -5.53 -13.77
C LEU A 151 -21.76 -7.03 -14.01
N ALA A 152 -22.67 -7.92 -13.61
CA ALA A 152 -22.54 -9.37 -13.78
C ALA A 152 -22.61 -9.81 -15.26
N ASP A 153 -23.33 -9.06 -16.09
CA ASP A 153 -23.48 -9.30 -17.53
C ASP A 153 -22.26 -8.85 -18.36
N LEU A 154 -21.42 -7.96 -17.82
CA LEU A 154 -20.24 -7.47 -18.52
C LEU A 154 -19.26 -8.58 -18.89
N ALA A 155 -18.65 -8.43 -20.07
CA ALA A 155 -17.48 -9.18 -20.47
C ALA A 155 -16.17 -8.49 -20.06
N THR A 156 -15.08 -9.26 -19.99
CA THR A 156 -13.75 -8.77 -19.58
C THR A 156 -13.24 -7.63 -20.48
N ASP A 157 -13.56 -7.67 -21.77
CA ASP A 157 -13.20 -6.63 -22.75
C ASP A 157 -14.07 -5.38 -22.65
N GLU A 158 -15.32 -5.49 -22.17
CA GLU A 158 -16.15 -4.33 -21.86
C GLU A 158 -15.64 -3.58 -20.61
N ILE A 159 -14.95 -4.28 -19.70
CA ILE A 159 -14.31 -3.66 -18.53
C ILE A 159 -12.97 -3.02 -18.92
N ARG A 160 -12.07 -3.80 -19.54
CA ARG A 160 -10.68 -3.38 -19.79
C ARG A 160 -10.46 -2.64 -21.10
N GLY A 161 -11.41 -2.74 -22.01
CA GLY A 161 -11.30 -2.26 -23.39
C GLY A 161 -10.84 -3.35 -24.34
N GLY A 162 -11.33 -3.26 -25.57
CA GLY A 162 -11.17 -4.30 -26.58
C GLY A 162 -11.03 -3.77 -28.00
N TYR A 163 -11.11 -4.68 -28.96
CA TYR A 163 -11.13 -4.35 -30.38
C TYR A 163 -12.35 -4.98 -31.04
N GLU A 164 -13.17 -4.15 -31.67
CA GLU A 164 -14.29 -4.61 -32.48
C GLU A 164 -13.95 -4.48 -33.97
N VAL A 165 -14.50 -5.38 -34.79
CA VAL A 165 -14.40 -5.26 -36.25
C VAL A 165 -15.63 -4.52 -36.78
N LYS A 166 -15.46 -3.24 -37.15
CA LYS A 166 -16.50 -2.43 -37.81
C LYS A 166 -16.12 -2.26 -39.27
N ASN A 167 -16.97 -2.74 -40.18
CA ASN A 167 -16.75 -2.66 -41.64
C ASN A 167 -15.43 -3.29 -42.14
N GLY A 168 -14.92 -4.32 -41.46
CA GLY A 168 -13.67 -5.00 -41.83
C GLY A 168 -12.40 -4.36 -41.26
N GLU A 169 -12.52 -3.24 -40.53
CA GLU A 169 -11.41 -2.59 -39.84
C GLU A 169 -11.48 -2.85 -38.33
N ARG A 170 -10.32 -3.09 -37.71
CA ARG A 170 -10.21 -3.24 -36.25
C ARG A 170 -10.24 -1.85 -35.60
N VAL A 171 -11.28 -1.57 -34.83
CA VAL A 171 -11.48 -0.32 -34.09
C VAL A 171 -11.35 -0.60 -32.60
N LYS A 172 -10.55 0.19 -31.87
CA LYS A 172 -10.44 0.09 -30.42
C LYS A 172 -11.71 0.64 -29.77
N VAL A 173 -12.30 -0.12 -28.87
CA VAL A 173 -13.44 0.31 -28.05
C VAL A 173 -12.96 0.41 -26.61
N PRO A 174 -13.07 1.57 -25.97
CA PRO A 174 -12.64 1.73 -24.59
C PRO A 174 -13.56 0.97 -23.65
N GLY A 175 -12.97 0.37 -22.62
CA GLY A 175 -13.71 -0.30 -21.57
C GLY A 175 -14.20 0.67 -20.52
N VAL A 176 -15.22 0.27 -19.77
CA VAL A 176 -15.83 1.09 -18.70
C VAL A 176 -14.82 1.41 -17.59
N LEU A 177 -13.88 0.50 -17.31
CA LEU A 177 -12.82 0.66 -16.30
C LEU A 177 -11.41 0.68 -16.91
N GLU A 178 -11.26 1.03 -18.20
CA GLU A 178 -9.95 1.03 -18.87
C GLU A 178 -8.94 1.95 -18.17
N SER A 179 -9.40 3.07 -17.58
CA SER A 179 -8.56 4.02 -16.84
C SER A 179 -7.92 3.44 -15.58
N PHE A 180 -8.51 2.39 -15.00
CA PHE A 180 -7.99 1.73 -13.80
C PHE A 180 -6.90 0.70 -14.12
N ASN A 181 -6.65 0.41 -15.40
CA ASN A 181 -5.60 -0.49 -15.88
C ASN A 181 -5.59 -1.86 -15.16
N LEU A 182 -6.78 -2.39 -14.87
CA LEU A 182 -6.94 -3.66 -14.17
C LEU A 182 -6.24 -4.80 -14.91
N ALA A 183 -5.67 -5.73 -14.13
CA ALA A 183 -5.20 -6.99 -14.68
C ALA A 183 -6.37 -7.81 -15.25
N GLN A 184 -6.09 -8.80 -16.08
CA GLN A 184 -7.16 -9.62 -16.67
C GLN A 184 -7.91 -10.36 -15.57
N GLU A 185 -7.15 -10.93 -14.65
CA GLU A 185 -7.61 -11.71 -13.51
C GLU A 185 -8.45 -10.87 -12.56
N GLU A 186 -8.06 -9.61 -12.32
CA GLU A 186 -8.82 -8.68 -11.49
C GLU A 186 -10.18 -8.32 -12.09
N ALA A 187 -10.22 -8.04 -13.41
CA ALA A 187 -11.47 -7.76 -14.11
C ALA A 187 -12.40 -8.98 -14.12
N GLU A 188 -11.84 -10.18 -14.36
CA GLU A 188 -12.59 -11.44 -14.31
C GLU A 188 -13.13 -11.70 -12.91
N MET A 189 -12.31 -11.49 -11.86
CA MET A 189 -12.74 -11.63 -10.48
C MET A 189 -13.85 -10.64 -10.12
N LEU A 190 -13.76 -9.38 -10.57
CA LEU A 190 -14.81 -8.39 -10.35
C LEU A 190 -16.16 -8.84 -10.95
N ILE A 191 -16.14 -9.37 -12.18
CA ILE A 191 -17.32 -9.92 -12.85
C ILE A 191 -17.87 -11.13 -12.08
N LEU A 192 -16.99 -12.06 -11.67
CA LEU A 192 -17.40 -13.24 -10.91
C LEU A 192 -18.03 -12.87 -9.56
N GLN A 193 -17.45 -11.90 -8.85
CA GLN A 193 -18.01 -11.39 -7.60
C GLN A 193 -19.38 -10.73 -7.81
N ALA A 194 -19.55 -9.98 -8.90
CA ALA A 194 -20.85 -9.44 -9.27
C ALA A 194 -21.88 -10.55 -9.59
N ARG A 195 -21.47 -11.62 -10.28
CA ARG A 195 -22.33 -12.79 -10.54
C ARG A 195 -22.73 -13.53 -9.27
N VAL A 196 -21.84 -13.63 -8.28
CA VAL A 196 -22.18 -14.16 -6.94
C VAL A 196 -23.20 -13.25 -6.27
N ALA A 197 -22.98 -11.93 -6.28
CA ALA A 197 -23.89 -10.96 -5.67
C ALA A 197 -25.27 -10.93 -6.35
N ALA A 198 -25.33 -11.14 -7.67
CA ALA A 198 -26.56 -11.31 -8.45
C ALA A 198 -27.22 -12.70 -8.27
N GLY A 199 -26.56 -13.64 -7.59
CA GLY A 199 -27.03 -15.01 -7.37
C GLY A 199 -26.98 -15.91 -8.61
N TRP A 200 -26.16 -15.58 -9.61
CA TRP A 200 -26.00 -16.36 -10.83
C TRP A 200 -25.07 -17.57 -10.63
N ILE A 201 -24.09 -17.43 -9.74
CA ILE A 201 -23.14 -18.47 -9.35
C ILE A 201 -23.02 -18.51 -7.82
N ASP A 202 -22.62 -19.67 -7.29
CA ASP A 202 -22.35 -19.82 -5.85
C ASP A 202 -20.93 -19.34 -5.49
N ALA A 203 -20.74 -18.77 -4.31
CA ALA A 203 -19.43 -18.28 -3.87
C ALA A 203 -18.36 -19.39 -3.81
N SER A 204 -18.76 -20.65 -3.65
CA SER A 204 -17.85 -21.81 -3.70
C SER A 204 -17.28 -22.10 -5.09
N GLU A 205 -17.86 -21.52 -6.16
CA GLU A 205 -17.38 -21.65 -7.54
C GLU A 205 -16.30 -20.61 -7.89
N LEU A 206 -15.99 -19.69 -6.98
CA LEU A 206 -14.91 -18.73 -7.17
C LEU A 206 -13.54 -19.43 -7.17
N PRO A 207 -12.58 -18.96 -8.01
CA PRO A 207 -11.22 -19.45 -7.97
C PRO A 207 -10.64 -19.30 -6.55
N GLN A 208 -10.23 -20.41 -5.94
CA GLN A 208 -9.51 -20.34 -4.67
C GLN A 208 -8.05 -19.97 -4.95
N PRO A 209 -7.43 -19.14 -4.09
CA PRO A 209 -5.99 -18.95 -4.16
C PRO A 209 -5.31 -20.32 -4.06
N PRO A 210 -4.19 -20.55 -4.77
CA PRO A 210 -3.43 -21.78 -4.61
C PRO A 210 -3.09 -21.94 -3.12
N GLU A 211 -3.33 -23.14 -2.58
CA GLU A 211 -2.91 -23.44 -1.21
C GLU A 211 -1.40 -23.18 -1.10
N PRO A 212 -0.92 -22.46 -0.08
CA PRO A 212 0.50 -22.28 0.12
C PRO A 212 1.15 -23.66 0.23
N GLU A 213 2.02 -24.00 -0.72
CA GLU A 213 2.90 -25.15 -0.60
C GLU A 213 3.89 -24.84 0.54
N TYR A 214 3.54 -25.24 1.75
CA TYR A 214 4.51 -25.34 2.82
C TYR A 214 5.46 -26.48 2.44
N GLU A 215 6.64 -26.16 1.91
CA GLU A 215 7.75 -27.10 1.94
C GLU A 215 8.01 -27.43 3.41
N GLU A 216 7.62 -28.63 3.85
CA GLU A 216 8.07 -29.22 5.10
C GLU A 216 9.58 -29.48 5.01
N GLU A 217 10.39 -28.43 5.06
CA GLU A 217 11.79 -28.57 5.47
C GLU A 217 11.80 -28.65 7.00
N LEU A 218 11.24 -29.75 7.53
CA LEU A 218 11.52 -30.19 8.89
C LEU A 218 13.01 -30.53 8.94
N ALA A 219 13.81 -29.55 9.34
CA ALA A 219 15.13 -29.81 9.88
C ALA A 219 14.94 -30.76 11.08
N GLU A 220 15.19 -32.05 10.87
CA GLU A 220 15.53 -33.01 11.92
C GLU A 220 16.87 -32.59 12.54
N GLY A 221 16.86 -31.45 13.23
CA GLY A 221 17.92 -30.98 14.09
C GLY A 221 17.30 -30.78 15.46
N GLU A 222 17.50 -31.76 16.33
CA GLU A 222 17.10 -31.76 17.74
C GLU A 222 17.29 -30.37 18.36
N TYR A 223 16.19 -29.68 18.64
CA TYR A 223 16.21 -28.37 19.30
C TYR A 223 16.54 -28.59 20.77
N ASP A 224 17.83 -28.56 21.11
CA ASP A 224 18.30 -28.63 22.48
C ASP A 224 18.13 -27.25 23.15
N ALA A 225 17.04 -27.11 23.91
CA ALA A 225 16.73 -25.90 24.66
C ALA A 225 17.79 -25.56 25.73
N ASP A 226 18.62 -26.52 26.16
CA ASP A 226 19.65 -26.30 27.19
C ASP A 226 20.94 -25.67 26.63
N ALA A 227 21.15 -25.71 25.31
CA ALA A 227 22.35 -25.13 24.70
C ALA A 227 22.31 -23.58 24.62
N VAL A 228 21.13 -22.97 24.66
CA VAL A 228 20.95 -21.51 24.44
C VAL A 228 21.34 -20.70 25.68
N PHE A 229 21.28 -21.29 26.88
CA PHE A 229 21.58 -20.59 28.14
C PHE A 229 22.96 -20.91 28.74
N ALA A 230 23.75 -21.81 28.13
CA ALA A 230 25.01 -22.29 28.72
C ALA A 230 26.27 -21.49 28.35
N ALA A 231 26.17 -20.40 27.59
CA ALA A 231 27.31 -19.59 27.16
C ALA A 231 27.28 -18.17 27.75
N ALA A 232 27.32 -18.05 29.07
CA ALA A 232 27.84 -16.85 29.71
C ALA A 232 29.37 -17.04 29.89
N PRO A 233 30.23 -16.14 29.39
CA PRO A 233 31.66 -16.26 29.61
C PRO A 233 31.97 -15.95 31.08
N GLU A 234 32.62 -16.89 31.77
CA GLU A 234 33.24 -16.66 33.07
C GLU A 234 34.29 -15.54 32.93
N GLY A 235 34.00 -14.40 33.55
CA GLY A 235 34.90 -13.27 33.64
C GLY A 235 36.01 -13.54 34.65
N ASP A 236 37.22 -13.22 34.20
CA ASP A 236 38.49 -13.23 34.93
C ASP A 236 38.44 -12.55 36.31
N GLU A 237 39.35 -13.05 37.15
CA GLU A 237 39.56 -12.81 38.58
C GLU A 237 39.56 -11.33 39.01
N ALA A 238 38.75 -11.00 40.01
CA ALA A 238 38.86 -9.76 40.78
C ALA A 238 39.86 -9.95 41.92
N GLU A 239 41.01 -9.28 41.82
CA GLU A 239 41.99 -9.14 42.90
C GLU A 239 41.43 -8.22 44.01
N ALA A 240 41.59 -8.69 45.25
CA ALA A 240 41.04 -8.09 46.46
C ALA A 240 41.73 -6.78 46.88
N VAL A 241 40.94 -5.83 47.41
CA VAL A 241 41.41 -4.78 48.32
C VAL A 241 40.45 -4.72 49.52
N GLU A 242 40.96 -5.10 50.70
CA GLU A 242 40.33 -5.01 52.03
C GLU A 242 39.97 -3.55 52.39
N GLY A 243 38.76 -3.28 52.90
CA GLY A 243 38.48 -3.00 54.33
C GLY A 243 38.67 -1.51 54.66
N ASP A 244 37.91 -0.80 55.49
CA ASP A 244 36.83 -0.99 56.47
C ASP A 244 36.33 0.44 56.80
N ASP A 245 35.23 0.55 57.56
CA ASP A 245 34.80 1.70 58.36
C ASP A 245 33.85 2.79 57.77
N ALA A 246 32.60 2.66 58.22
CA ALA A 246 31.91 3.58 59.15
C ALA A 246 30.79 4.52 58.64
N GLU A 247 29.65 4.33 59.33
CA GLU A 247 28.64 5.30 59.79
C GLU A 247 27.80 6.11 58.79
N VAL A 248 26.54 5.68 58.67
CA VAL A 248 25.39 6.49 58.27
C VAL A 248 24.89 7.27 59.50
N PRO A 249 24.68 8.60 59.43
CA PRO A 249 23.80 9.28 60.34
C PRO A 249 22.42 9.50 59.69
N ALA A 250 21.39 8.98 60.35
CA ALA A 250 20.00 9.35 60.14
C ALA A 250 19.69 10.71 60.80
N GLY A 251 18.89 11.54 60.15
CA GLY A 251 18.31 12.76 60.70
C GLY A 251 16.78 12.75 60.52
N ASP A 252 16.09 12.49 61.63
CA ASP A 252 14.67 12.76 61.95
C ASP A 252 14.29 14.24 61.65
N PRO A 253 13.01 14.69 61.62
CA PRO A 253 11.93 14.25 62.53
C PRO A 253 10.51 14.16 61.92
N GLU A 254 9.63 13.35 62.50
CA GLU A 254 8.44 13.88 63.20
C GLU A 254 7.63 12.80 63.92
N GLN A 255 7.14 13.22 65.07
CA GLN A 255 6.61 12.42 66.16
C GLN A 255 5.21 11.86 65.88
N THR A 256 5.03 10.62 66.33
CA THR A 256 3.79 9.91 66.66
C THR A 256 3.03 10.59 67.83
N PRO A 257 2.00 9.99 68.49
CA PRO A 257 1.17 8.81 68.17
C PRO A 257 -0.34 8.97 68.45
N ASP A 258 -1.06 7.87 68.19
CA ASP A 258 -2.30 7.37 68.84
C ASP A 258 -3.58 8.21 68.69
N ALA A 259 -4.72 7.66 68.28
CA ALA A 259 -5.26 6.31 68.46
C ALA A 259 -6.28 5.96 67.35
#